data_AF-A0A535KVB6-F1
#
_entry.id   AF-A0A535KVB6-F1
#
_cell.length_a   1.000
_cell.length_b   1.000
_cell.length_c   1.000
_cell.angle_alpha   90.00
_cell.angle_beta   90.00
_cell.angle_gamma   90.00
#
_symmetry.space_group_name_H-M   'P 1'
#
loop_
_entity.id
_entity.type
_entity.pdbx_description
1 polymer ?
#
loop_
_entity_poly.entity_id
_entity_poly.type
_entity_poly.pdbx_seq_one_letter_code
_entity_poly.pdbx_strand_id
1 'polypeptide(L)' 'GGARMWMEERRGTPINEERVREAASTGADTLAVACPFCTVMLDDGVRNTGVKMQVIDLASLLAEAVERRRASTSK' A
#
# COMPACT_ATOMS: atom_id res chain seq x y z
N GLY A 1 11.19 4.52 -0.88
CA GLY A 1 10.79 3.39 -1.74
C GLY A 1 11.38 2.11 -1.19
N GLY A 2 10.85 0.94 -1.58
CA GLY A 2 11.12 -0.38 -0.97
C GLY A 2 12.59 -0.74 -0.74
N ALA A 3 13.52 -0.24 -1.54
CA ALA A 3 14.97 -0.47 -1.37
C ALA A 3 15.56 0.07 -0.05
N ARG A 4 14.82 0.93 0.67
CA ARG A 4 15.20 1.42 1.99
C ARG A 4 14.78 0.50 3.14
N MET A 5 13.91 -0.48 2.89
CA MET A 5 13.47 -1.45 3.90
C MET A 5 14.63 -2.21 4.57
N TRP A 6 15.72 -2.44 3.82
CA TRP A 6 16.89 -3.21 4.25
C TRP A 6 18.06 -2.34 4.71
N MET A 7 17.90 -1.02 4.69
CA MET A 7 18.89 -0.08 5.20
C MET A 7 18.48 0.39 6.58
N GLU A 8 19.44 0.43 7.50
CA GLU A 8 19.23 1.09 8.79
C GLU A 8 19.03 2.60 8.58
N GLU A 9 17.80 3.04 8.75
CA GLU A 9 17.46 4.46 8.80
C GLU A 9 17.97 5.07 10.13
N ARG A 10 19.14 5.72 10.10
CA ARG A 10 19.77 6.31 11.31
C ARG A 10 19.33 7.76 11.60
N ARG A 11 18.41 8.31 10.81
CA ARG A 11 17.95 9.70 10.94
C ARG A 11 16.47 9.83 10.58
N GLY A 12 15.71 10.43 11.50
CA GLY A 12 14.31 10.79 11.32
C GLY A 12 13.34 9.62 11.47
N THR A 13 12.13 9.82 10.95
CA THR A 13 11.06 8.83 10.93
C THR A 13 11.32 7.78 9.84
N PRO A 14 11.07 6.48 10.09
CA PRO A 14 11.15 5.46 9.07
C PRO A 14 10.33 5.81 7.84
N ILE A 15 10.94 5.67 6.65
CA ILE A 15 10.32 6.15 5.41
C ILE A 15 9.00 5.44 5.10
N ASN A 16 8.86 4.17 5.49
CA ASN A 16 7.64 3.42 5.30
C ASN A 16 6.48 3.97 6.13
N GLU A 17 6.71 4.33 7.38
CA GLU A 17 5.70 4.96 8.23
C GLU A 17 5.30 6.34 7.73
N GLU A 18 6.28 7.14 7.30
CA GLU A 18 6.00 8.48 6.77
C GLU A 18 5.11 8.43 5.52
N ARG A 19 5.42 7.53 4.57
CA ARG A 19 4.59 7.35 3.37
C ARG A 19 3.18 6.87 3.69
N VAL A 20 3.01 6.04 4.71
CA VAL A 20 1.68 5.60 5.16
C VAL A 20 0.90 6.76 5.77
N ARG A 21 1.52 7.61 6.60
CA ARG A 21 0.86 8.81 7.14
C ARG A 21 0.46 9.80 6.05
N GLU A 22 1.35 10.03 5.08
CA GLU A 22 1.04 10.85 3.90
C GLU A 22 -0.16 10.28 3.14
N ALA A 23 -0.17 8.97 2.83
CA ALA A 23 -1.28 8.33 2.15
C ALA A 23 -2.59 8.44 2.95
N ALA A 24 -2.55 8.18 4.26
CA ALA A 24 -3.72 8.28 5.14
C ALA A 24 -4.28 9.70 5.21
N SER A 25 -3.41 10.72 5.16
CA SER A 25 -3.83 12.12 5.18
C SER A 25 -4.70 12.53 3.99
N THR A 26 -4.68 11.75 2.89
CA THR A 26 -5.54 11.97 1.72
C THR A 26 -6.99 11.49 1.94
N GLY A 27 -7.24 10.71 2.99
CA GLY A 27 -8.51 10.03 3.22
C GLY A 27 -8.70 8.75 2.39
N ALA A 28 -7.64 8.25 1.73
CA ALA A 28 -7.70 6.99 1.01
C ALA A 28 -7.70 5.79 1.98
N ASP A 29 -8.56 4.81 1.71
CA ASP A 29 -8.58 3.53 2.45
C ASP A 29 -7.64 2.47 1.83
N THR A 30 -7.21 2.69 0.59
CA THR A 30 -6.41 1.74 -0.21
C THR A 30 -5.19 2.41 -0.81
N LEU A 31 -4.02 1.79 -0.62
CA LEU A 31 -2.74 2.18 -1.20
C LEU A 31 -2.30 1.14 -2.24
N ALA A 32 -2.45 1.50 -3.52
CA ALA A 32 -2.02 0.67 -4.64
C ALA A 32 -0.51 0.82 -4.91
N VAL A 33 0.19 -0.29 -5.13
CA VAL A 33 1.63 -0.31 -5.41
C VAL A 33 1.93 -1.16 -6.64
N ALA A 34 2.98 -0.81 -7.40
CA ALA A 34 3.42 -1.55 -8.59
C ALA A 34 4.79 -2.21 -8.41
N CYS A 35 5.23 -2.40 -7.17
CA CYS A 35 6.53 -2.98 -6.84
C CYS A 35 6.39 -3.91 -5.63
N PRO A 36 6.77 -5.20 -5.74
CA PRO A 36 6.58 -6.18 -4.67
C PRO A 36 7.33 -5.81 -3.38
N PHE A 37 8.50 -5.16 -3.49
CA PHE A 37 9.21 -4.67 -2.31
C PHE A 37 8.48 -3.51 -1.63
N CYS A 38 7.81 -2.65 -2.39
CA CYS A 38 7.00 -1.58 -1.81
C CYS A 38 5.77 -2.14 -1.10
N THR A 39 5.18 -3.25 -1.57
CA THR A 39 4.09 -3.93 -0.87
C THR A 39 4.50 -4.31 0.54
N VAL A 40 5.61 -5.05 0.67
CA VAL A 40 6.10 -5.49 1.99
C VAL A 40 6.47 -4.29 2.85
N MET A 41 7.25 -3.34 2.30
CA MET A 41 7.71 -2.16 3.03
C MET A 41 6.52 -1.34 3.59
N LEU A 42 5.49 -1.09 2.78
CA LEU A 42 4.35 -0.26 3.18
C LEU A 42 3.35 -1.02 4.05
N ASP A 43 3.20 -2.32 3.86
CA ASP A 43 2.38 -3.16 4.77
C ASP A 43 2.97 -3.14 6.19
N ASP A 44 4.29 -3.24 6.33
CA ASP A 44 4.97 -3.04 7.61
C ASP A 44 4.77 -1.63 8.16
N GLY A 45 4.80 -0.60 7.29
CA GLY A 45 4.49 0.78 7.67
C GLY A 45 3.07 0.95 8.21
N VAL A 46 2.08 0.30 7.59
CA VAL A 46 0.68 0.29 8.05
C VAL A 46 0.57 -0.35 9.43
N ARG A 47 1.21 -1.51 9.63
CA ARG A 47 1.23 -2.21 10.92
C ARG A 47 1.87 -1.37 12.02
N ASN A 48 3.00 -0.71 11.74
CA ASN A 48 3.74 0.08 12.72
C ASN A 48 3.03 1.40 13.09
N THR A 49 2.30 2.00 12.16
CA THR A 49 1.57 3.26 12.40
C THR A 49 0.18 3.05 13.00
N GLY A 50 -0.38 1.83 12.92
CA GLY A 50 -1.74 1.53 13.37
C GLY A 50 -2.83 2.13 12.46
N VAL A 51 -2.46 2.68 11.31
CA VAL A 51 -3.40 3.18 10.30
C VAL A 51 -4.21 2.01 9.75
N LYS A 52 -5.51 2.24 9.51
CA LYS A 52 -6.37 1.26 8.83
C LYS A 52 -6.37 1.55 7.33
N MET A 53 -5.46 0.91 6.61
CA MET A 53 -5.31 1.08 5.16
C MET A 53 -4.93 -0.25 4.52
N GLN A 54 -5.50 -0.57 3.36
CA GLN A 54 -5.14 -1.75 2.60
C GLN A 54 -4.01 -1.44 1.63
N VAL A 55 -2.89 -2.15 1.73
CA VAL A 55 -1.83 -2.12 0.71
C VAL A 55 -2.11 -3.25 -0.30
N ILE A 56 -2.21 -2.92 -1.59
CA ILE A 56 -2.53 -3.90 -2.64
C ILE A 56 -1.67 -3.70 -3.88
N ASP A 57 -1.27 -4.80 -4.52
CA ASP A 57 -0.63 -4.77 -5.82
C ASP A 57 -1.60 -4.26 -6.91
N LEU A 58 -1.11 -3.38 -7.78
CA LEU A 58 -1.89 -2.73 -8.84
C LEU A 58 -2.54 -3.75 -9.80
N ALA A 59 -1.84 -4.83 -10.15
CA ALA A 59 -2.39 -5.83 -11.06
C ALA A 59 -3.51 -6.63 -10.39
N SER A 60 -3.37 -6.95 -9.10
CA SER A 60 -4.44 -7.58 -8.31
C SER A 60 -5.67 -6.67 -8.20
N LEU A 61 -5.46 -5.38 -7.90
CA LEU A 61 -6.56 -4.40 -7.82
C LEU A 61 -7.31 -4.26 -9.17
N LEU A 62 -6.57 -4.27 -10.28
CA LEU A 62 -7.14 -4.26 -11.62
C LEU A 62 -7.93 -5.54 -11.90
N ALA A 63 -7.39 -6.71 -11.57
CA ALA A 63 -8.05 -7.99 -11.76
C ALA A 63 -9.39 -8.04 -11.01
N GLU A 64 -9.42 -7.63 -9.74
CA GLU A 64 -10.65 -7.54 -8.97
C GLU A 64 -11.68 -6.59 -9.61
N ALA A 65 -11.24 -5.45 -10.14
CA ALA A 65 -12.13 -4.50 -10.81
C ALA A 65 -12.75 -5.10 -12.08
N VAL A 66 -11.96 -5.84 -12.86
CA VAL A 66 -12.42 -6.55 -14.06
C VAL A 66 -13.43 -7.64 -13.69
N GLU A 67 -13.16 -8.43 -12.65
CA GLU A 67 -14.05 -9.48 -12.17
C GLU A 67 -15.38 -8.93 -11.64
N ARG A 68 -15.33 -7.87 -10.81
CA ARG A 68 -16.53 -7.17 -10.33
C ARG A 68 -17.39 -6.68 -11.49
N ARG A 69 -16.78 -6.11 -12.53
CA ARG A 69 -17.50 -5.63 -13.73
C ARG A 69 -18.12 -6.76 -14.56
N ARG A 70 -17.44 -7.91 -14.66
CA ARG A 70 -18.01 -9.10 -15.33
C ARG A 70 -19.22 -9.62 -14.57
N ALA A 71 -19.12 -9.75 -13.26
CA ALA A 71 -20.23 -10.20 -12.41
C ALA A 71 -21.45 -9.27 -12.46
N SER A 72 -21.26 -7.95 -12.56
CA SER A 72 -22.36 -6.99 -12.69
C SER A 72 -23.04 -6.99 -14.05
N THR A 73 -22.38 -7.48 -15.11
CA THR A 73 -22.91 -7.47 -16.49
C THR A 73 -23.60 -8.80 -16.84
N SER A 74 -23.38 -9.86 -16.05
CA SER A 74 -24.02 -11.17 -16.23
C SER A 74 -25.37 -11.31 -15.48
N LYS A 75 -25.83 -10.26 -14.80
CA LYS A 75 -27.20 -10.13 -14.25
C LYS A 75 -28.01 -9.23 -15.17
#